data_AF-A0A840NRS3-F1
#
_entry.id   AF-A0A840NRS3-F1
#
_cell.length_a   1.000
_cell.length_b   1.000
_cell.length_c   1.000
_cell.angle_alpha   90.00
_cell.angle_beta   90.00
_cell.angle_gamma   90.00
#
_symmetry.space_group_name_H-M   'P 1'
#
loop_
_entity.id
_entity.type
_entity.pdbx_description
1 polymer ?
#
loop_
_entity_poly.entity_id
_entity_poly.type
_entity_poly.pdbx_seq_one_letter_code
_entity_poly.pdbx_strand_id
1 'polypeptide(L)' 'MGIMHVNERVQKHRNLRRKAGLRLMQIWVPDTRQPNFAEECSRQCRLVAKMDKADTSIQFLMDQSLMDIDGWTE' A
#
# COMPACT_ATOMS: atom_id res chain seq x y z
N MET A 1 14.82 31.68 -11.10
CA MET A 1 13.93 30.65 -10.54
C MET A 1 14.74 29.85 -9.51
N GLY A 2 14.58 30.13 -8.22
CA GLY A 2 15.46 29.55 -7.18
C GLY A 2 15.36 28.03 -7.11
N ILE A 3 16.47 27.35 -6.85
CA ILE A 3 16.50 25.90 -6.61
C ILE A 3 15.68 25.64 -5.35
N MET A 4 14.46 25.13 -5.53
CA MET A 4 13.58 24.77 -4.42
C MET A 4 14.26 23.66 -3.60
N HIS A 5 14.43 23.88 -2.30
CA HIS A 5 15.05 22.88 -1.44
C HIS A 5 14.17 21.61 -1.40
N VAL A 6 14.79 20.44 -1.31
CA VAL A 6 14.08 19.14 -1.28
C VAL A 6 12.99 19.13 -0.19
N ASN A 7 13.26 19.72 0.97
CA ASN A 7 12.28 19.84 2.06
C ASN A 7 11.03 20.64 1.66
N GLU A 8 11.19 21.76 0.96
CA GLU A 8 10.07 22.59 0.51
C GLU A 8 9.22 21.84 -0.51
N ARG A 9 9.86 21.14 -1.45
CA ARG A 9 9.17 20.30 -2.45
C ARG A 9 8.37 19.18 -1.78
N VAL A 10 8.97 18.48 -0.82
CA VAL A 10 8.31 17.38 -0.10
C VAL A 10 7.15 17.92 0.76
N GLN A 11 7.32 19.09 1.40
CA GLN A 11 6.26 19.71 2.18
C GLN A 11 5.07 20.14 1.30
N LYS A 12 5.35 20.77 0.15
CA LYS A 12 4.32 21.13 -0.83
C LYS A 12 3.55 19.89 -1.30
N HIS A 13 4.24 18.79 -1.60
CA HIS A 13 3.60 17.54 -2.00
C HIS A 13 2.68 16.97 -0.92
N ARG A 14 3.15 16.89 0.34
CA ARG A 14 2.33 16.43 1.47
C ARG A 14 1.08 17.29 1.68
N ASN A 15 1.21 18.61 1.54
CA ASN A 15 0.08 19.53 1.68
C ASN A 15 -0.99 19.30 0.61
N LEU A 16 -0.60 19.06 -0.64
CA LEU A 16 -1.52 18.72 -1.72
C LEU A 16 -2.24 17.38 -1.44
N ARG A 17 -1.51 16.36 -0.97
CA ARG A 17 -2.10 15.07 -0.60
C ARG A 17 -3.11 15.20 0.54
N ARG A 18 -2.83 15.99 1.57
CA ARG A 18 -3.81 16.27 2.64
C ARG A 18 -5.06 17.00 2.15
N LYS A 19 -4.91 17.96 1.24
CA LYS A 19 -6.07 18.65 0.63
C LYS A 19 -6.94 17.71 -0.21
N ALA A 20 -6.36 16.68 -0.80
CA ALA A 20 -7.08 15.61 -1.50
C ALA A 20 -7.69 14.56 -0.54
N GLY A 21 -7.71 14.80 0.77
CA GLY A 21 -8.29 13.90 1.77
C GLY A 21 -7.38 12.74 2.19
N LEU A 22 -6.12 12.69 1.74
CA LEU A 22 -5.21 11.59 2.08
C LEU A 22 -4.49 11.85 3.41
N ARG A 23 -4.42 10.81 4.25
CA ARG A 23 -3.63 10.82 5.49
C ARG A 23 -2.25 10.22 5.24
N LEU A 24 -1.21 10.93 5.66
CA LEU A 24 0.16 10.39 5.63
C LEU A 24 0.33 9.35 6.76
N MET A 25 0.70 8.13 6.39
CA MET A 25 1.16 7.09 7.30
C MET A 25 2.67 6.91 7.13
N GLN A 26 3.44 7.09 8.19
CA GLN A 26 4.87 6.78 8.20
C GLN A 26 5.06 5.49 8.99
N ILE A 27 5.56 4.47 8.31
CA ILE A 27 5.88 3.17 8.91
C ILE A 27 7.34 2.85 8.66
N TRP A 28 7.94 2.14 9.60
CA TRP A 28 9.24 1.53 9.42
C TRP A 28 9.06 0.15 8.81
N VAL A 29 9.75 -0.10 7.71
CA VAL A 29 9.75 -1.40 7.02
C VAL A 29 11.15 -2.02 7.13
N PRO A 30 11.28 -3.36 7.06
CA PRO A 30 12.58 -4.01 7.02
C PRO A 30 13.45 -3.49 5.89
N ASP A 31 14.75 -3.37 6.13
CA ASP A 31 15.69 -2.93 5.10
C ASP A 31 15.85 -4.03 4.04
N THR A 32 15.34 -3.73 2.84
CA THR A 32 15.35 -4.63 1.68
C THR A 32 16.75 -5.00 1.16
N ARG A 33 17.80 -4.29 1.62
CA ARG A 33 19.20 -4.54 1.23
C ARG A 33 19.89 -5.57 2.10
N GLN A 34 19.26 -6.02 3.19
CA GLN A 34 19.86 -7.05 4.04
C GLN A 34 19.93 -8.39 3.28
N PRO A 35 21.02 -9.16 3.43
CA PRO A 35 21.25 -10.37 2.66
C PRO A 35 20.16 -11.44 2.85
N ASN A 36 19.48 -11.44 4.00
CA ASN A 36 18.39 -12.36 4.35
C ASN A 36 16.99 -11.83 4.00
N PHE A 37 16.86 -10.63 3.42
CA PHE A 37 15.55 -10.04 3.15
C PHE A 37 14.73 -10.88 2.17
N ALA A 38 15.35 -11.46 1.14
CA ALA A 38 14.65 -12.28 0.15
C ALA A 38 14.04 -13.56 0.78
N GLU A 39 14.75 -14.17 1.73
CA GLU A 39 14.27 -15.35 2.46
C GLU A 39 13.12 -14.98 3.39
N GLU A 40 13.25 -13.89 4.13
CA GLU A 40 12.21 -13.40 5.04
C GLU A 40 10.96 -12.96 4.27
N CYS A 41 11.14 -12.24 3.15
CA CYS A 41 10.06 -11.88 2.24
C CYS A 41 9.32 -13.13 1.76
N SER A 42 10.05 -14.13 1.28
CA SER A 42 9.47 -15.40 0.83
C SER A 42 8.71 -16.12 1.96
N ARG A 43 9.26 -16.12 3.18
CA ARG A 43 8.62 -16.72 4.36
C ARG A 43 7.32 -15.99 4.71
N GLN A 44 7.32 -14.66 4.73
CA GLN A 44 6.14 -13.86 5.03
C GLN A 44 5.06 -13.98 3.95
N CYS A 45 5.43 -13.95 2.66
CA CYS A 45 4.50 -14.17 1.57
C CYS A 45 3.76 -15.51 1.70
N ARG A 46 4.48 -16.59 2.06
CA ARG A 46 3.86 -17.91 2.31
C ARG A 46 2.89 -17.88 3.49
N LEU A 47 3.22 -17.17 4.57
CA LEU A 47 2.34 -17.03 5.72
C LEU A 47 1.06 -16.27 5.38
N VAL A 48 1.19 -15.14 4.69
CA VAL A 48 0.04 -14.35 4.22
C VAL A 48 -0.85 -15.20 3.31
N ALA A 49 -0.28 -15.85 2.29
CA ALA A 49 -1.05 -16.71 1.38
C ALA A 49 -1.76 -17.87 2.09
N LYS A 50 -1.17 -18.41 3.17
CA LYS A 50 -1.81 -19.44 3.99
C LYS A 50 -3.00 -18.88 4.78
N MET A 51 -2.85 -17.70 5.36
CA MET A 51 -3.91 -17.05 6.13
C MET A 51 -5.05 -16.60 5.22
N ASP A 52 -4.73 -16.03 4.07
CA ASP A 52 -5.69 -15.60 3.05
C ASP A 52 -6.55 -16.78 2.58
N LYS A 53 -5.94 -17.94 2.28
CA LYS A 53 -6.68 -19.17 1.95
C LYS A 53 -7.59 -19.68 3.06
N ALA A 54 -7.27 -19.40 4.33
CA ALA A 54 -8.08 -19.81 5.46
C ALA A 54 -9.20 -18.80 5.77
N ASP A 55 -9.05 -17.55 5.32
CA ASP A 55 -10.02 -16.49 5.51
C ASP A 55 -11.00 -16.44 4.32
N THR A 56 -12.07 -17.22 4.42
CA THR A 56 -13.14 -17.22 3.42
C THR A 56 -13.94 -15.93 3.39
N SER A 57 -13.83 -15.07 4.42
CA SER A 57 -14.61 -13.84 4.50
C SER A 57 -14.12 -12.78 3.51
N ILE A 58 -12.81 -12.67 3.33
CA ILE A 58 -12.19 -11.78 2.34
C ILE A 58 -12.51 -12.28 0.92
N GLN A 59 -12.40 -13.58 0.68
CA GLN A 59 -12.76 -14.17 -0.61
C GLN A 59 -14.23 -13.89 -0.96
N PHE A 60 -15.14 -14.11 0.00
CA PHE A 60 -16.56 -13.81 -0.18
C PHE A 60 -16.81 -12.32 -0.43
N LEU A 61 -16.14 -11.43 0.31
CA LEU A 61 -16.22 -9.99 0.11
C LEU A 61 -15.77 -9.57 -1.30
N MET A 62 -14.66 -10.15 -1.79
CA MET A 62 -14.15 -9.89 -3.14
C MET A 62 -15.13 -10.36 -4.22
N ASP A 63 -15.67 -11.57 -4.06
CA ASP A 63 -16.66 -12.13 -4.99
C ASP A 63 -17.94 -11.28 -5.03
N GLN A 64 -18.42 -10.82 -3.88
CA GLN A 64 -19.56 -9.88 -3.80
C GLN A 64 -19.24 -8.52 -4.43
N SER A 65 -18.08 -7.95 -4.14
CA SER A 65 -17.66 -6.65 -4.70
C SER A 65 -17.55 -6.69 -6.23
N LEU A 66 -17.17 -7.84 -6.80
CA LEU A 66 -17.11 -8.04 -8.24
C LEU A 66 -18.49 -7.94 -8.91
N MET A 67 -19.57 -8.24 -8.18
CA MET A 67 -20.93 -8.11 -8.70
C MET A 67 -21.42 -6.66 -8.72
N ASP A 68 -20.77 -5.77 -7.97
CA ASP A 68 -21.14 -4.35 -7.82
C ASP A 68 -20.35 -3.40 -8.76
N ILE A 69 -19.53 -3.94 -9.67
CA ILE A 69 -18.75 -3.12 -10.62
C ILE A 69 -19.57 -2.61 -11.81
N ASP A 70 -20.81 -3.06 -11.97
CA ASP A 70 -21.70 -2.60 -13.03
C ASP A 70 -21.95 -1.08 -12.90
N GLY A 71 -21.57 -0.33 -13.94
CA GLY A 71 -21.66 1.14 -13.97
C GLY A 71 -20.36 1.89 -13.66
N TRP A 72 -19.25 1.19 -13.40
CA TRP A 72 -17.91 1.79 -13.46
C TRP A 72 -17.49 2.01 -14.92
N THR A 73 -18.13 2.94 -15.61
CA THR A 73 -17.62 3.52 -16.85
C THR A 73 -16.83 4.80 -16.55
N GLU A 74 -15.77 5.04 -17.33
CA GLU A 74 -14.81 6.16 -17.24
C GLU A 74 -15.38 7.52 -16.82
#